data_AF-A0A480A626-F1
#
_entry.id   AF-A0A480A626-F1
#
_cell.length_a   1.000
_cell.length_b   1.000
_cell.length_c   1.000
_cell.angle_alpha   90.00
_cell.angle_beta   90.00
_cell.angle_gamma   90.00
#
_symmetry.space_group_name_H-M   'P 1'
#
loop_
_entity.id
_entity.type
_entity.pdbx_description
1 polymer ?
#
loop_
_entity_poly.entity_id
_entity_poly.type
_entity_poly.pdbx_seq_one_letter_code
_entity_poly.pdbx_strand_id
1 'polypeptide(L)' 'MTISLDKTTYSQLLVEYQPKVITTEAEYDQALETVEKLMADQQRTPEQTAILQLLVTLIEEFETKPTLLKHHLPMQC' A
#
# COMPACT_ATOMS: atom_id res chain seq x y z
N MET A 1 14.01 8.73 -13.78
CA MET A 1 14.61 7.49 -14.31
C MET A 1 13.51 6.45 -14.42
N THR A 2 13.20 5.97 -15.62
CA THR A 2 12.24 4.86 -15.79
C THR A 2 12.95 3.58 -15.39
N ILE A 3 12.75 3.14 -14.15
CA ILE A 3 13.29 1.87 -13.68
C ILE A 3 12.52 0.77 -14.40
N SER A 4 13.24 -0.09 -15.14
CA SER A 4 12.64 -1.24 -15.80
C SER A 4 12.31 -2.27 -14.72
N LEU A 5 11.03 -2.44 -14.42
CA LEU A 5 10.56 -3.47 -13.50
C LEU A 5 10.70 -4.85 -14.16
N ASP A 6 11.27 -5.80 -13.44
CA ASP A 6 11.17 -7.20 -13.82
C ASP A 6 9.71 -7.66 -13.70
N LYS A 7 9.14 -8.07 -14.83
CA LYS A 7 7.71 -8.40 -14.91
C LYS A 7 7.37 -9.62 -14.05
N THR A 8 8.28 -10.58 -13.93
CA THR A 8 8.01 -11.82 -13.20
C THR A 8 7.96 -11.55 -11.71
N THR A 9 8.98 -10.87 -11.20
CA THR A 9 9.10 -10.45 -9.80
C THR A 9 7.95 -9.54 -9.42
N TYR A 10 7.67 -8.52 -10.22
CA TYR A 10 6.55 -7.62 -9.94
C TYR A 10 5.19 -8.35 -9.93
N SER A 11 4.97 -9.29 -10.88
CA SER A 11 3.75 -10.09 -10.90
C SER A 11 3.61 -10.98 -9.67
N GLN A 12 4.71 -11.56 -9.18
CA GLN A 12 4.69 -12.36 -7.95
C GLN A 12 4.32 -11.51 -6.74
N LEU A 13 4.88 -10.30 -6.62
CA LEU A 13 4.53 -9.38 -5.53
C LEU A 13 3.07 -8.91 -5.62
N LEU A 14 2.53 -8.71 -6.82
CA LEU A 14 1.10 -8.41 -6.99
C LEU A 14 0.20 -9.57 -6.53
N VAL A 15 0.60 -10.82 -6.78
CA VAL A 15 -0.12 -12.00 -6.29
C VAL A 15 0.02 -12.14 -4.77
N GLU A 16 1.19 -11.81 -4.21
CA GLU A 16 1.44 -11.87 -2.77
C GLU A 16 0.62 -10.83 -2.00
N TYR A 17 0.75 -9.56 -2.36
CA TYR A 17 0.16 -8.45 -1.61
C TYR A 17 -1.27 -8.11 -2.04
N GLN A 18 -1.70 -8.59 -3.22
CA GLN A 18 -3.06 -8.39 -3.77
C GLN A 18 -3.59 -6.96 -3.60
N PRO A 19 -2.82 -5.92 -4.00
CA PRO A 19 -3.26 -4.53 -3.83
C PRO A 19 -4.57 -4.29 -4.57
N LYS A 20 -5.54 -3.67 -3.88
CA LYS A 20 -6.87 -3.37 -4.41
C LYS A 20 -7.38 -2.05 -3.85
N VAL A 21 -8.38 -1.48 -4.53
CA VAL A 21 -9.11 -0.31 -4.03
C VAL A 21 -9.62 -0.60 -2.63
N ILE A 22 -9.27 0.28 -1.69
CA ILE A 22 -9.63 0.15 -0.28
C ILE A 22 -11.03 0.74 -0.09
N THR A 23 -11.92 -0.05 0.53
CA THR A 23 -13.32 0.32 0.76
C THR A 23 -13.77 0.13 2.21
N THR A 24 -12.97 -0.57 3.01
CA THR A 24 -13.25 -0.88 4.41
C THR A 24 -12.03 -0.60 5.29
N GLU A 25 -12.24 -0.39 6.59
CA GLU A 25 -11.15 -0.17 7.55
C GLU A 25 -10.22 -1.39 7.66
N ALA A 26 -10.76 -2.62 7.60
CA ALA A 26 -9.94 -3.83 7.63
C ALA A 26 -8.98 -3.93 6.43
N GLU A 27 -9.41 -3.48 5.25
CA GLU A 27 -8.52 -3.41 4.07
C GLU A 27 -7.46 -2.31 4.22
N TYR A 28 -7.82 -1.20 4.87
CA TYR A 28 -6.89 -0.11 5.18
C TYR A 28 -5.79 -0.58 6.14
N ASP A 29 -6.17 -1.24 7.23
CA ASP A 29 -5.22 -1.76 8.23
C ASP A 29 -4.25 -2.78 7.61
N GLN A 30 -4.76 -3.68 6.75
CA GLN A 30 -3.93 -4.64 6.00
C GLN A 30 -2.94 -3.94 5.06
N ALA A 31 -3.40 -2.90 4.37
CA ALA A 31 -2.54 -2.11 3.49
C ALA A 31 -1.45 -1.38 4.28
N LEU A 32 -1.79 -0.78 5.42
CA LEU A 32 -0.84 -0.12 6.33
C LEU A 32 0.23 -1.09 6.84
N GLU A 33 -0.17 -2.27 7.34
CA GLU A 33 0.78 -3.27 7.83
C GLU A 33 1.79 -3.66 6.73
N THR A 34 1.33 -3.76 5.49
CA THR A 34 2.18 -4.08 4.35
C THR A 34 3.14 -2.93 4.01
N VAL A 35 2.64 -1.69 4.03
CA VAL A 35 3.44 -0.48 3.83
C VAL A 35 4.55 -0.39 4.88
N GLU A 36 4.24 -0.59 6.16
CA GLU A 36 5.21 -0.55 7.25
C GLU A 36 6.31 -1.60 7.07
N LYS A 37 5.94 -2.84 6.74
CA LYS A 37 6.89 -3.93 6.45
C LYS A 37 7.83 -3.57 5.30
N LEU A 38 7.30 -3.05 4.20
CA LEU A 38 8.11 -2.64 3.05
C LEU A 38 8.99 -1.44 3.40
N MET A 39 8.50 -0.46 4.16
CA MET A 39 9.29 0.70 4.58
C MET A 39 10.45 0.33 5.50
N ALA A 40 10.28 -0.70 6.34
CA ALA A 40 11.33 -1.20 7.23
C ALA A 40 12.46 -1.94 6.47
N ASP A 41 12.22 -2.39 5.24
CA ASP A 41 13.23 -3.05 4.42
C ASP A 41 14.22 -2.04 3.80
N GLN A 42 15.48 -2.13 4.25
CA GLN A 42 16.60 -1.29 3.81
C GLN A 42 17.15 -1.68 2.43
N GLN A 43 16.84 -2.89 1.95
CA GLN A 43 17.34 -3.43 0.67
C GLN A 43 16.20 -3.67 -0.32
N ARG A 44 15.17 -2.81 -0.29
CA ARG A 44 14.05 -2.86 -1.22
C ARG A 44 14.50 -2.88 -2.67
N THR A 45 13.97 -3.85 -3.40
CA THR A 45 14.03 -3.92 -4.84
C THR A 45 13.20 -2.80 -5.50
N PRO A 46 13.44 -2.49 -6.77
CA PRO A 46 12.57 -1.61 -7.54
C PRO A 46 11.11 -2.06 -7.56
N GLU A 47 10.85 -3.37 -7.63
CA GLU A 47 9.51 -3.94 -7.66
C GLU A 47 8.79 -3.78 -6.33
N GLN A 48 9.47 -4.05 -5.20
CA GLN A 48 8.93 -3.74 -3.87
C GLN A 48 8.68 -2.25 -3.69
N THR A 49 9.53 -1.39 -4.24
CA THR A 49 9.33 0.07 -4.22
C THR A 49 8.09 0.47 -5.03
N ALA A 50 7.84 -0.16 -6.18
CA ALA A 50 6.64 0.08 -6.98
C ALA A 50 5.37 -0.38 -6.26
N ILE A 51 5.40 -1.55 -5.60
CA ILE A 51 4.28 -2.03 -4.78
C ILE A 51 4.01 -1.08 -3.61
N LEU A 52 5.05 -0.64 -2.92
CA LEU A 52 4.91 0.34 -1.83
C LEU A 52 4.24 1.62 -2.31
N GLN A 53 4.69 2.19 -3.44
CA GLN A 53 4.09 3.39 -4.00
C GLN A 53 2.60 3.16 -4.35
N LEU A 54 2.27 2.02 -4.95
CA LEU A 54 0.90 1.66 -5.27
C LEU A 54 0.01 1.59 -4.01
N LEU A 55 0.48 0.92 -2.95
CA LEU A 55 -0.26 0.80 -1.69
C LEU A 55 -0.47 2.16 -1.01
N VAL A 56 0.57 3.01 -0.97
CA VAL A 56 0.45 4.37 -0.43
C VAL A 56 -0.60 5.17 -1.20
N THR A 57 -0.61 5.12 -2.53
CA THR A 57 -1.63 5.81 -3.34
C THR A 57 -3.06 5.31 -3.03
N LEU A 58 -3.24 4.01 -2.81
CA LEU A 58 -4.56 3.44 -2.48
C LEU A 58 -5.04 3.87 -1.08
N ILE A 59 -4.11 3.98 -0.12
CA ILE A 59 -4.36 4.47 1.23
C ILE A 59 -4.75 5.95 1.19
N GLU A 60 -4.00 6.80 0.46
CA GLU A 60 -4.30 8.22 0.29
C GLU A 60 -5.67 8.44 -0.40
N GLU A 61 -6.02 7.60 -1.39
CA GLU A 61 -7.34 7.63 -2.03
C GLU A 61 -8.46 7.34 -1.02
N PHE A 62 -8.26 6.36 -0.13
CA PHE A 62 -9.23 6.05 0.92
C PHE A 62 -9.37 7.18 1.94
N GLU A 63 -8.25 7.77 2.36
CA GLU A 63 -8.22 8.88 3.33
C GLU A 63 -8.82 10.18 2.80
N THR A 64 -8.77 10.41 1.49
CA THR A 64 -9.29 11.64 0.86
C THR A 64 -10.79 11.59 0.56
N LYS A 65 -11.43 10.42 0.52
CA LYS A 65 -12.88 10.28 0.28
C LYS A 65 -13.71 10.97 1.38
N PRO A 66 -14.69 11.83 1.08
CA PRO A 66 -15.44 12.55 2.10
C PRO A 66 -16.24 11.61 3.03
N THR A 67 -16.17 11.94 4.30
CA THR A 67 -16.41 11.09 5.47
C THR A 67 -17.89 10.93 5.83
N LEU A 68 -18.50 9.78 5.56
CA LEU A 68 -19.58 9.25 6.42
C LEU A 68 -19.16 7.99 7.20
N LEU A 69 -17.91 7.52 7.00
CA LEU A 69 -17.40 6.25 7.55
C LEU A 69 -16.00 6.33 8.22
N LYS A 70 -15.36 7.50 8.42
CA LYS A 70 -14.00 7.57 9.02
C LYS A 70 -13.99 7.71 10.55
N HIS A 71 -15.05 7.28 11.23
CA HIS A 71 -15.21 7.53 12.66
C HIS A 71 -14.49 6.49 13.52
N HIS A 72 -13.21 6.15 13.26
CA HIS A 72 -12.38 5.44 14.26
C HIS A 72 -10.87 5.41 14.09
N LEU A 73 -10.24 6.22 13.22
CA LEU A 73 -8.77 6.34 13.28
C LEU A 73 -8.40 7.10 14.57
N PRO A 74 -7.71 6.47 15.55
CA PRO A 74 -7.21 7.21 16.69
C PRO A 74 -6.19 8.21 16.17
N MET A 75 -6.56 9.49 16.24
CA MET A 75 -5.62 10.60 16.16
C MET A 75 -4.52 10.31 17.19
N GLN A 76 -3.36 9.86 16.73
CA GLN A 76 -2.21 9.63 17.59
C GLN A 76 -1.77 11.02 18.09
N CYS A 77 -2.06 11.28 19.37
CA CYS A 77 -1.67 12.49 20.09
C CYS A 77 -0.15 12.67 20.15
#